data_AF-A0A660C469-F1
#
_entry.id   AF-A0A660C469-F1
#
_cell.length_a   1.000
_cell.length_b   1.000
_cell.length_c   1.000
_cell.angle_alpha   90.00
_cell.angle_beta   90.00
_cell.angle_gamma   90.00
#
_symmetry.space_group_name_H-M   'P 1'
#
loop_
_entity.id
_entity.type
_entity.pdbx_description
1 polymer ?
#
loop_
_entity_poly.entity_id
_entity_poly.type
_entity_poly.pdbx_seq_one_letter_code
_entity_poly.pdbx_strand_id
1 'polypeptide(L)'
;MSLAQFVFFCGFAVVAMAIVAFGAVVVRGARRDDGGPFVTRALVRRLARPGRDRAELQRWAFYLHRISGLGLFAFLCLHVMDVGLYVVSREIYDEVHQVYGSVPMRVAEVGLLFGLLFHTANGLRLVAVDVADLGLTASTRVLYGVLGVSAVGTIAGAVFVLGPVFT
;
A
#
# COMPACT_ATOMS: atom_id res chain seq x y z
N MET A 1 -16.13 27.35 8.08
CA MET A 1 -15.13 26.49 8.75
C MET A 1 -14.96 26.95 10.19
N SER A 2 -15.11 26.05 11.16
CA SER A 2 -14.90 26.35 12.58
C SER A 2 -13.41 26.39 12.94
N LEU A 3 -13.06 26.98 14.09
CA LEU A 3 -11.68 26.99 14.58
C LEU A 3 -11.11 25.56 14.74
N ALA A 4 -11.92 24.63 15.25
CA ALA A 4 -11.51 23.24 15.44
C ALA A 4 -11.19 22.54 14.11
N GLN A 5 -12.01 22.78 13.07
CA GLN A 5 -11.75 22.26 11.72
C GLN A 5 -10.47 22.85 11.15
N PHE A 6 -10.31 24.17 11.21
CA PHE A 6 -9.10 24.84 10.74
C PHE A 6 -7.83 24.28 11.41
N VAL A 7 -7.86 24.14 12.74
CA VAL A 7 -6.75 23.57 13.52
C VAL A 7 -6.48 22.12 13.10
N PHE A 8 -7.51 21.30 12.88
CA PHE A 8 -7.34 19.92 12.41
C PHE A 8 -6.63 19.87 11.05
N PHE A 9 -7.09 20.63 10.05
CA PHE A 9 -6.48 20.61 8.71
C PHE A 9 -5.06 21.19 8.71
N CYS A 10 -4.81 22.27 9.46
CA CYS A 10 -3.46 22.79 9.64
C CYS A 10 -2.54 21.77 10.31
N GLY A 11 -3.00 21.12 11.39
CA GLY A 11 -2.25 20.08 12.09
C GLY A 11 -1.95 18.89 11.18
N PHE A 12 -2.96 18.42 10.45
CA PHE A 12 -2.81 17.32 9.49
C PHE A 12 -1.82 17.68 8.37
N ALA A 13 -1.92 18.88 7.80
CA ALA A 13 -1.00 19.36 6.76
C ALA A 13 0.44 19.45 7.27
N VAL A 14 0.65 19.95 8.50
CA VAL A 14 1.99 19.99 9.13
C VAL A 14 2.56 18.58 9.28
N VAL A 15 1.75 17.63 9.77
CA VAL A 15 2.18 16.23 9.92
C VAL A 15 2.51 15.61 8.57
N ALA A 16 1.67 15.81 7.55
CA ALA A 16 1.93 15.33 6.19
C ALA A 16 3.23 15.90 5.61
N MET A 17 3.47 17.21 5.78
CA MET A 17 4.71 17.87 5.36
C MET A 17 5.93 17.34 6.10
N ALA A 18 5.82 17.08 7.41
CA ALA A 18 6.89 16.48 8.20
C ALA A 18 7.24 15.07 7.73
N ILE A 19 6.22 14.25 7.42
CA ILE A 19 6.39 12.91 6.85
C ILE A 19 7.11 12.97 5.50
N VAL A 20 6.68 13.85 4.58
CA VAL A 20 7.31 14.02 3.26
C VAL A 20 8.75 14.52 3.40
N ALA A 21 8.99 15.49 4.28
CA ALA A 21 10.32 16.02 4.55
C ALA A 21 11.25 14.93 5.11
N PHE A 22 10.77 14.15 6.07
CA PHE A 22 11.50 13.01 6.62
C PHE A 22 11.82 11.97 5.53
N GLY A 23 10.84 11.62 4.70
CA GLY A 23 11.06 10.74 3.54
C GLY A 23 12.15 11.26 2.59
N ALA A 24 12.15 12.57 2.31
CA ALA A 24 13.18 13.20 1.49
C ALA A 24 14.57 13.18 2.16
N VAL A 25 14.63 13.37 3.49
CA VAL A 25 15.88 13.24 4.27
C VAL A 25 16.41 11.82 4.20
N VAL A 26 15.57 10.81 4.42
CA VAL A 26 15.94 9.39 4.33
C VAL A 26 16.47 9.05 2.94
N VAL A 27 15.77 9.47 1.88
CA VAL A 27 16.21 9.22 0.48
C VAL A 27 17.53 9.93 0.19
N ARG A 28 17.72 11.17 0.67
CA ARG A 28 18.99 11.90 0.49
C ARG A 28 20.13 11.25 1.28
N GLY A 29 19.87 10.75 2.49
CA GLY A 29 20.83 10.01 3.31
C GLY A 29 21.28 8.74 2.62
N ALA A 30 20.33 7.89 2.21
CA ALA A 30 20.62 6.65 1.48
C ALA A 30 21.47 6.90 0.22
N ARG A 31 21.15 7.96 -0.55
CA ARG A 31 21.96 8.34 -1.73
C ARG A 31 23.41 8.74 -1.42
N ARG A 32 23.67 9.27 -0.23
CA ARG A 32 25.03 9.65 0.20
C ARG A 32 25.82 8.41 0.61
N ASP A 33 25.18 7.48 1.31
CA ASP A 33 25.82 6.29 1.84
C ASP A 33 26.08 5.22 0.76
N ASP A 34 25.19 5.10 -0.23
CA ASP A 34 25.25 4.05 -1.27
C ASP A 34 26.14 4.38 -2.49
N GLY A 35 26.70 5.59 -2.58
CA GLY A 35 27.79 5.92 -3.51
C GLY A 35 27.49 5.94 -5.02
N GLY A 36 26.24 5.84 -5.50
CA GLY A 36 25.94 5.88 -6.94
C GLY A 36 24.45 5.83 -7.33
N PRO A 37 24.10 5.95 -8.63
CA PRO A 37 22.70 5.95 -9.08
C PRO A 37 22.05 4.59 -8.83
N PHE A 38 20.97 4.61 -8.05
CA PHE A 38 20.19 3.43 -7.62
C PHE A 38 19.73 2.54 -8.78
N VAL A 39 19.48 3.09 -9.97
CA VAL A 39 18.91 2.33 -11.10
C VAL A 39 19.95 2.14 -12.19
N THR A 40 20.77 1.09 -12.05
CA THR A 40 21.61 0.62 -13.15
C THR A 40 20.85 -0.42 -13.98
N ARG A 41 21.14 -0.51 -15.29
CA ARG A 41 20.64 -1.62 -16.14
C ARG A 41 21.03 -3.00 -15.59
N ALA A 42 22.07 -3.07 -14.76
CA ALA A 42 22.46 -4.27 -14.03
C ALA A 42 21.50 -4.58 -12.88
N LEU A 43 21.10 -3.59 -12.07
CA LEU A 43 20.10 -3.78 -11.03
C LEU A 43 18.75 -4.21 -11.61
N VAL A 44 18.27 -3.52 -12.66
CA VAL A 44 17.00 -3.88 -13.31
C VAL A 44 17.05 -5.33 -13.81
N ARG A 45 18.16 -5.77 -14.40
CA ARG A 45 18.34 -7.17 -14.82
C ARG A 45 18.41 -8.18 -13.67
N ARG A 46 18.95 -7.79 -12.50
CA ARG A 46 18.95 -8.66 -11.30
C ARG A 46 17.55 -8.78 -10.69
N LEU A 47 16.79 -7.69 -10.66
CA LEU A 47 15.41 -7.67 -10.16
C LEU A 47 14.44 -8.39 -11.11
N ALA A 48 14.64 -8.27 -12.42
CA ALA A 48 13.78 -8.87 -13.45
C ALA A 48 14.02 -10.37 -13.69
N ARG A 49 14.88 -11.05 -12.91
CA ARG A 49 15.05 -12.49 -13.00
C ARG A 49 13.73 -13.17 -12.59
N PRO A 50 13.07 -13.93 -13.49
CA PRO A 50 11.87 -14.67 -13.13
C PRO A 50 12.22 -15.70 -12.04
N GLY A 51 11.38 -15.78 -11.01
CA GLY A 51 11.65 -16.63 -9.86
C GLY A 51 11.57 -18.10 -10.23
N ARG A 52 12.72 -18.73 -10.47
CA ARG A 52 12.83 -20.17 -10.71
C ARG A 52 12.95 -20.98 -9.42
N ASP A 53 13.27 -20.34 -8.30
CA ASP A 53 13.40 -21.01 -6.99
C ASP A 53 12.52 -20.34 -5.91
N ARG A 54 12.39 -21.02 -4.76
CA ARG A 54 11.59 -20.55 -3.63
C ARG A 54 12.12 -19.25 -3.02
N ALA A 55 13.42 -18.99 -3.09
CA ALA A 55 14.04 -17.80 -2.55
C ALA A 55 13.67 -16.55 -3.37
N GLU A 56 13.49 -16.70 -4.67
CA GLU A 56 13.03 -15.63 -5.55
C GLU A 56 11.59 -15.19 -5.23
N LEU A 57 10.66 -16.16 -5.03
CA LEU A 57 9.28 -15.87 -4.63
C LEU A 57 9.21 -15.12 -3.28
N GLN A 58 10.05 -15.54 -2.34
CA GLN A 58 10.20 -14.90 -1.04
C GLN A 58 10.66 -13.45 -1.15
N ARG A 59 11.61 -13.18 -2.06
CA ARG A 59 12.08 -11.82 -2.33
C ARG A 59 10.97 -10.93 -2.91
N TRP A 60 10.15 -11.46 -3.82
CA TRP A 60 9.01 -10.70 -4.34
C TRP A 60 7.97 -10.40 -3.26
N ALA A 61 7.66 -11.37 -2.39
CA ALA A 61 6.76 -11.14 -1.27
C ALA A 61 7.27 -10.04 -0.32
N PHE A 62 8.58 -9.99 -0.08
CA PHE A 62 9.22 -8.91 0.67
C PHE A 62 9.02 -7.54 0.04
N TYR A 63 9.26 -7.39 -1.28
CA TYR A 63 9.05 -6.12 -1.96
C TYR A 63 7.59 -5.71 -1.96
N LEU A 64 6.68 -6.64 -2.27
CA LEU A 64 5.24 -6.39 -2.26
C LEU A 64 4.76 -5.93 -0.89
N HIS A 65 5.27 -6.52 0.21
CA HIS A 65 4.85 -6.14 1.57
C HIS A 65 5.24 -4.71 1.92
N ARG A 66 6.43 -4.26 1.49
CA ARG A 66 6.89 -2.88 1.69
C ARG A 66 6.10 -1.90 0.84
N ILE A 67 5.91 -2.21 -0.44
CA ILE A 67 5.16 -1.37 -1.38
C ILE A 67 3.72 -1.24 -0.90
N SER A 68 3.08 -2.33 -0.49
CA SER A 68 1.71 -2.29 0.02
C SER A 68 1.61 -1.52 1.33
N GLY A 69 2.58 -1.68 2.26
CA GLY A 69 2.60 -0.89 3.51
C GLY A 69 2.70 0.61 3.26
N LEU A 70 3.59 1.02 2.35
CA LEU A 70 3.71 2.42 1.94
C LEU A 70 2.43 2.94 1.27
N GLY A 71 1.84 2.14 0.38
CA GLY A 71 0.58 2.47 -0.29
C GLY A 71 -0.59 2.62 0.68
N LEU A 72 -0.72 1.72 1.65
CA LEU A 72 -1.76 1.77 2.69
C LEU A 72 -1.57 2.97 3.62
N PHE A 73 -0.33 3.29 3.98
CA PHE A 73 -0.05 4.49 4.77
C PHE A 73 -0.42 5.77 4.01
N ALA A 74 -0.04 5.88 2.74
CA ALA A 74 -0.42 7.01 1.90
C ALA A 74 -1.94 7.12 1.72
N PHE A 75 -2.60 5.98 1.49
CA PHE A 75 -4.07 5.89 1.48
C PHE A 75 -4.66 6.39 2.79
N LEU A 76 -4.18 5.94 3.95
CA LEU A 76 -4.70 6.34 5.25
C LEU A 76 -4.61 7.85 5.47
N CYS A 77 -3.48 8.47 5.08
CA CYS A 77 -3.35 9.93 5.11
C CYS A 77 -4.42 10.60 4.24
N LEU A 78 -4.53 10.21 2.97
CA LEU A 78 -5.52 10.78 2.05
C LEU A 78 -6.95 10.53 2.52
N HIS A 79 -7.24 9.35 3.06
CA HIS A 79 -8.55 8.93 3.52
C HIS A 79 -9.03 9.72 4.75
N VAL A 80 -8.14 9.97 5.71
CA VAL A 80 -8.47 10.82 6.87
C VAL A 80 -8.77 12.25 6.45
N MET A 81 -8.01 12.78 5.49
CA MET A 81 -8.26 14.11 4.93
C MET A 81 -9.62 14.16 4.20
N ASP A 82 -9.89 13.16 3.37
CA ASP A 82 -11.11 13.05 2.57
C ASP A 82 -12.38 12.93 3.42
N VAL A 83 -12.45 11.98 4.36
CA VAL A 83 -13.60 11.85 5.26
C VAL A 83 -13.77 13.11 6.13
N GLY A 84 -12.67 13.82 6.42
CA GLY A 84 -12.69 15.12 7.10
C GLY A 84 -13.40 16.22 6.31
N LEU A 85 -13.45 16.15 4.98
CA LEU A 85 -14.12 17.15 4.13
C LEU A 85 -15.62 17.22 4.42
N TYR A 86 -16.23 16.10 4.84
CA TYR A 86 -17.65 16.03 5.17
C TYR A 86 -18.08 17.10 6.18
N VAL A 87 -17.22 17.40 7.16
CA VAL A 87 -17.51 18.38 8.21
C VAL A 87 -17.22 19.81 7.73
N VAL A 88 -16.35 20.00 6.74
CA VAL A 88 -15.98 21.32 6.18
C VAL A 88 -17.02 21.81 5.19
N SER A 89 -17.31 21.01 4.17
CA SER A 89 -18.28 21.30 3.12
C SER A 89 -18.77 19.99 2.54
N ARG A 90 -20.07 19.73 2.67
CA ARG A 90 -20.71 18.56 2.06
C ARG A 90 -20.63 18.60 0.54
N GLU A 91 -20.73 19.79 -0.06
CA GLU A 91 -20.61 19.98 -1.50
C GLU A 91 -19.23 19.53 -2.01
N ILE A 92 -18.15 19.97 -1.36
CA ILE A 92 -16.78 19.54 -1.74
C ILE A 92 -16.59 18.04 -1.50
N TYR A 93 -17.11 17.51 -0.39
CA TYR A 93 -17.07 16.08 -0.12
C TYR A 93 -17.77 15.28 -1.23
N ASP A 94 -18.96 15.71 -1.65
CA ASP A 94 -19.74 15.05 -2.70
C ASP A 94 -19.03 15.15 -4.06
N GLU A 95 -18.45 16.30 -4.42
CA GLU A 95 -17.65 16.47 -5.63
C GLU A 95 -16.45 15.51 -5.69
N VAL A 96 -15.71 15.40 -4.59
CA VAL A 96 -14.56 14.46 -4.50
C VAL A 96 -15.04 13.01 -4.60
N HIS A 97 -16.16 12.67 -3.95
CA HIS A 97 -16.72 11.32 -3.98
C HIS A 97 -17.29 10.94 -5.36
N GLN A 98 -17.72 11.91 -6.18
CA GLN A 98 -18.06 11.66 -7.58
C GLN A 98 -16.83 11.17 -8.37
N VAL A 99 -15.66 11.77 -8.13
CA VAL A 99 -14.39 11.29 -8.72
C VAL A 99 -14.06 9.88 -8.24
N TYR A 100 -14.29 9.59 -6.96
CA TYR A 100 -14.03 8.26 -6.40
C TYR A 100 -14.98 7.18 -6.90
N GLY A 101 -16.19 7.57 -7.30
CA GLY A 101 -17.14 6.68 -7.96
C GLY A 101 -16.77 6.30 -9.39
N SER A 102 -15.77 6.96 -10.00
CA SER A 102 -15.35 6.71 -11.39
C SER A 102 -14.74 5.33 -11.60
N VAL A 103 -14.85 4.79 -12.83
CA VAL A 103 -14.32 3.46 -13.18
C VAL A 103 -12.82 3.30 -12.87
N PRO A 104 -11.93 4.26 -13.24
CA PRO A 104 -10.52 4.14 -12.90
C PRO A 104 -10.27 4.05 -11.39
N MET A 105 -11.03 4.81 -10.58
CA MET A 105 -10.85 4.80 -9.13
C MET A 105 -11.39 3.51 -8.50
N ARG A 106 -12.49 2.95 -9.01
CA ARG A 106 -12.97 1.62 -8.59
C ARG A 106 -11.96 0.52 -8.89
N VAL A 107 -11.28 0.57 -10.03
CA VAL A 107 -10.18 -0.36 -10.34
C VAL A 107 -9.01 -0.16 -9.36
N ALA A 108 -8.67 1.09 -9.04
CA ALA A 108 -7.66 1.39 -8.03
C ALA A 108 -8.05 0.88 -6.63
N GLU A 109 -9.34 0.95 -6.26
CA GLU A 109 -9.89 0.40 -5.02
C GLU A 109 -9.73 -1.13 -4.94
N VAL A 110 -9.94 -1.86 -6.04
CA VAL A 110 -9.64 -3.31 -6.10
C VAL A 110 -8.14 -3.57 -5.86
N GLY A 111 -7.27 -2.77 -6.44
CA GLY A 111 -5.82 -2.84 -6.21
C GLY A 111 -5.45 -2.54 -4.75
N LEU A 112 -6.09 -1.53 -4.14
CA LEU A 112 -5.93 -1.19 -2.74
C LEU A 112 -6.40 -2.32 -1.83
N LEU A 113 -7.54 -2.95 -2.14
CA LEU A 113 -8.07 -4.11 -1.40
C LEU A 113 -7.08 -5.28 -1.44
N PHE A 114 -6.50 -5.59 -2.60
CA PHE A 114 -5.42 -6.59 -2.67
C PHE A 114 -4.22 -6.20 -1.82
N GLY A 115 -3.77 -4.95 -1.91
CA GLY A 115 -2.67 -4.42 -1.11
C GLY A 115 -2.92 -4.59 0.39
N LEU A 116 -4.14 -4.28 0.86
CA LEU A 116 -4.58 -4.43 2.25
C LEU A 116 -4.54 -5.89 2.72
N LEU A 117 -5.20 -6.78 1.98
CA LEU A 117 -5.29 -8.20 2.33
C LEU A 117 -3.91 -8.85 2.33
N PHE A 118 -3.12 -8.61 1.28
CA PHE A 118 -1.77 -9.13 1.17
C PHE A 118 -0.84 -8.58 2.25
N HIS A 119 -0.87 -7.27 2.52
CA HIS A 119 -0.03 -6.65 3.55
C HIS A 119 -0.29 -7.28 4.92
N THR A 120 -1.56 -7.40 5.28
CA THR A 120 -2.00 -7.96 6.56
C THR A 120 -1.62 -9.43 6.68
N ALA A 121 -2.00 -10.26 5.70
CA ALA A 121 -1.74 -11.70 5.74
C ALA A 121 -0.23 -12.02 5.63
N ASN A 122 0.52 -11.30 4.80
CA ASN A 122 1.97 -11.48 4.73
C ASN A 122 2.67 -10.95 6.00
N GLY A 123 2.17 -9.90 6.64
CA GLY A 123 2.66 -9.45 7.94
C GLY A 123 2.51 -10.52 9.03
N LEU A 124 1.34 -11.15 9.11
CA LEU A 124 1.11 -12.29 10.02
C LEU A 124 2.02 -13.47 9.71
N ARG A 125 2.26 -13.75 8.42
CA ARG A 125 3.24 -14.76 8.02
C ARG A 125 4.65 -14.42 8.49
N LEU A 126 5.10 -13.16 8.36
CA LEU A 126 6.42 -12.74 8.83
C LEU A 126 6.56 -12.91 10.35
N VAL A 127 5.54 -12.51 11.11
CA VAL A 127 5.49 -12.76 12.57
C VAL A 127 5.58 -14.26 12.87
N ALA A 128 4.85 -15.10 12.13
CA ALA A 128 4.92 -16.55 12.32
C ALA A 128 6.30 -17.13 11.97
N VAL A 129 6.97 -16.60 10.94
CA VAL A 129 8.35 -17.00 10.60
C VAL A 129 9.31 -16.68 11.75
N ASP A 130 9.19 -15.49 12.34
CA ASP A 130 10.10 -15.04 13.41
C ASP A 130 9.81 -15.73 14.74
N VAL A 131 8.54 -15.93 15.10
CA VAL A 131 8.13 -16.50 16.39
C VAL A 131 8.21 -18.03 16.40
N ALA A 132 7.87 -18.68 15.28
CA ALA A 132 7.85 -20.15 15.18
C ALA A 132 9.05 -20.73 14.41
N ASP A 133 10.06 -19.91 14.12
CA ASP A 133 11.30 -20.27 13.41
C ASP A 133 11.06 -21.09 12.13
N LEU A 134 10.14 -20.60 11.28
CA LEU A 134 9.73 -21.34 10.09
C LEU A 134 10.83 -21.32 9.03
N GLY A 135 11.44 -22.48 8.79
CA GLY A 135 12.39 -22.66 7.69
C GLY A 135 11.78 -22.34 6.30
N LEU A 136 12.65 -22.10 5.31
CA LEU A 136 12.31 -21.63 3.96
C LEU A 136 11.15 -22.41 3.31
N THR A 137 11.14 -23.74 3.43
CA THR A 137 10.09 -24.60 2.85
C THR A 137 8.71 -24.37 3.48
N ALA A 138 8.63 -24.29 4.81
CA ALA A 138 7.38 -24.04 5.52
C ALA A 138 6.88 -22.61 5.24
N SER A 139 7.80 -21.65 5.32
CA SER A 139 7.56 -20.24 5.03
C SER A 139 7.02 -19.99 3.62
N THR A 140 7.52 -20.71 2.60
CA THR A 140 6.99 -20.66 1.23
C THR A 140 5.61 -21.31 1.11
N ARG A 141 5.33 -22.38 1.85
CA ARG A 141 3.99 -22.98 1.89
C ARG A 141 2.96 -22.01 2.44
N VAL A 142 3.29 -21.33 3.54
CA VAL A 142 2.42 -20.28 4.12
C VAL A 142 2.25 -19.11 3.14
N LEU A 143 3.31 -18.73 2.39
CA LEU A 143 3.22 -17.68 1.39
C LEU A 143 2.19 -18.00 0.29
N TYR A 144 2.11 -19.25 -0.19
CA TYR A 144 1.05 -19.63 -1.12
C TYR A 144 -0.35 -19.49 -0.52
N GLY A 145 -0.52 -19.83 0.76
CA GLY A 145 -1.77 -19.59 1.48
C GLY A 145 -2.12 -18.10 1.56
N VAL A 146 -1.15 -17.24 1.89
CA VAL A 146 -1.30 -15.78 1.91
C VAL A 146 -1.73 -15.26 0.54
N LEU A 147 -1.07 -15.69 -0.54
CA LEU A 147 -1.43 -15.29 -1.90
C LEU A 147 -2.83 -15.76 -2.29
N GLY A 148 -3.18 -17.01 -1.96
CA GLY A 148 -4.50 -17.58 -2.23
C GLY A 148 -5.61 -16.84 -1.51
N VAL A 149 -5.48 -16.63 -0.20
CA VAL A 149 -6.48 -15.88 0.61
C VAL A 149 -6.62 -14.45 0.12
N SER A 150 -5.50 -13.77 -0.17
CA SER A 150 -5.53 -12.39 -0.67
C SER A 150 -6.23 -12.32 -2.02
N ALA A 151 -5.89 -13.21 -2.96
CA ALA A 151 -6.49 -13.24 -4.30
C ALA A 151 -7.99 -13.56 -4.23
N VAL A 152 -8.40 -14.58 -3.47
CA VAL A 152 -9.81 -14.95 -3.32
C VAL A 152 -10.61 -13.82 -2.67
N GLY A 153 -10.08 -13.21 -1.60
CA GLY A 153 -10.73 -12.07 -0.95
C GLY A 153 -10.86 -10.85 -1.88
N THR A 154 -9.81 -10.55 -2.66
CA THR A 154 -9.85 -9.48 -3.66
C THR A 154 -10.87 -9.78 -4.76
N ILE A 155 -10.92 -11.00 -5.29
CA ILE A 155 -11.89 -11.37 -6.34
C ILE A 155 -13.31 -11.23 -5.81
N ALA A 156 -13.58 -11.73 -4.61
CA ALA A 156 -14.89 -11.59 -3.97
C ALA A 156 -15.27 -10.12 -3.77
N GLY A 157 -14.36 -9.29 -3.24
CA GLY A 157 -14.58 -7.86 -3.07
C GLY A 157 -14.74 -7.10 -4.39
N ALA A 158 -13.98 -7.49 -5.42
CA ALA A 158 -14.04 -6.85 -6.73
C ALA A 158 -15.42 -6.97 -7.38
N VAL A 159 -16.16 -8.05 -7.13
CA VAL A 159 -17.56 -8.19 -7.60
C VAL A 159 -18.43 -7.06 -7.05
N PHE A 160 -18.26 -6.68 -5.78
CA PHE A 160 -19.02 -5.59 -5.17
C PHE A 160 -18.52 -4.21 -5.60
N VAL A 161 -17.19 -4.02 -5.65
CA VAL A 161 -16.57 -2.74 -6.03
C VAL A 161 -16.86 -2.38 -7.50
N LEU A 162 -16.81 -3.37 -8.39
CA LEU A 162 -17.03 -3.18 -9.82
C LEU A 162 -18.48 -3.40 -10.25
N GLY A 163 -19.32 -4.01 -9.41
CA GLY A 163 -20.74 -4.25 -9.72
C GLY A 163 -21.47 -3.04 -10.32
N PRO A 164 -21.38 -1.85 -9.69
CA PRO A 164 -22.02 -0.63 -10.20
C PRO A 164 -21.53 -0.14 -11.57
N VAL A 165 -20.42 -0.67 -12.09
CA VAL A 165 -19.92 -0.31 -13.43
C VAL A 165 -20.73 -1.01 -14.53
N PHE A 166 -21.39 -2.12 -14.20
CA PHE A 166 -22.08 -2.98 -15.16
C PHE A 166 -23.62 -2.92 -15.06
N THR A 167 -24.14 -2.08 -14.16
CA THR A 167 -25.58 -1.88 -13.90
C THR A 167 -25.98 -0.46 -14.24
#